data_AF-A0A7S0FP91-F1
#
_entry.id   AF-A0A7S0FP91-F1
#
_cell.length_a   1.000
_cell.length_b   1.000
_cell.length_c   1.000
_cell.angle_alpha   90.00
_cell.angle_beta   90.00
_cell.angle_gamma   90.00
#
_symmetry.space_group_name_H-M   'P 1'
#
loop_
_entity.id
_entity.type
_entity.pdbx_description
1 polymer ?
#
loop_
_entity_poly.entity_id
_entity_poly.type
_entity_poly.pdbx_seq_one_letter_code
_entity_poly.pdbx_strand_id
1 'polypeptide(L)'
;VPGCTGEGIRGKDYCYDPTFVATSQRDPSPTNPPPTNPPPTNPPPSNPPPTSPNLQFTTLKRVSNRNCGKGQCKKCEGDCDSSKDCQKGLKCFYRKRNNPWEPIPGCQGSGEKGRDYCYDPNDYFILQQGRGG
;
A
#
# COMPACT_ATOMS: atom_id res chain seq x y z
N VAL A 1 16.67 2.72 -2.78
CA VAL A 1 15.77 2.62 -1.62
C VAL A 1 16.62 2.84 -0.39
N PRO A 2 16.39 3.91 0.40
CA PRO A 2 17.13 4.13 1.65
C PRO A 2 17.23 2.84 2.48
N GLY A 3 18.44 2.47 2.88
CA GLY A 3 18.71 1.27 3.68
C GLY A 3 18.81 -0.07 2.93
N CYS A 4 18.65 -0.12 1.61
CA CYS A 4 18.78 -1.36 0.83
C CYS A 4 20.05 -1.40 -0.04
N THR A 5 20.58 -2.61 -0.27
CA THR A 5 21.66 -2.89 -1.22
C THR A 5 21.13 -3.72 -2.42
N GLY A 6 21.84 -3.68 -3.56
CA GLY A 6 21.51 -4.44 -4.77
C GLY A 6 21.04 -3.59 -5.97
N GLU A 7 20.85 -4.23 -7.12
CA GLU A 7 20.38 -3.57 -8.35
C GLU A 7 18.85 -3.49 -8.39
N GLY A 8 18.33 -2.30 -8.67
CA GLY A 8 16.91 -2.09 -8.90
C GLY A 8 16.45 -2.55 -10.28
N ILE A 9 15.20 -2.99 -10.38
CA ILE A 9 14.52 -3.32 -11.63
C ILE A 9 13.96 -2.03 -12.23
N ARG A 10 14.30 -1.77 -13.49
CA ARG A 10 13.82 -0.59 -14.24
C ARG A 10 12.28 -0.59 -14.32
N GLY A 11 11.68 0.55 -13.95
CA GLY A 11 10.23 0.75 -14.02
C GLY A 11 9.44 0.19 -12.83
N LYS A 12 10.11 -0.13 -11.72
CA LYS A 12 9.49 -0.51 -10.45
C LYS A 12 9.68 0.58 -9.40
N ASP A 13 8.61 0.82 -8.66
CA ASP A 13 8.63 1.71 -7.49
C ASP A 13 8.86 0.85 -6.24
N TYR A 14 9.68 1.36 -5.31
CA TYR A 14 10.09 0.65 -4.12
C TYR A 14 9.74 1.46 -2.87
N CYS A 15 9.14 0.79 -1.88
CA CYS A 15 8.86 1.39 -0.58
C CYS A 15 10.15 1.57 0.23
N TYR A 16 10.23 2.66 0.99
CA TYR A 16 11.30 2.88 1.96
C TYR A 16 10.75 3.42 3.27
N ASP A 17 11.50 3.23 4.35
CA ASP A 17 11.18 3.77 5.65
C ASP A 17 11.58 5.25 5.72
N PRO A 18 10.63 6.20 5.90
CA PRO A 18 10.94 7.62 5.99
C PRO A 18 11.71 7.99 7.26
N THR A 19 11.78 7.10 8.25
CA THR A 19 12.58 7.27 9.47
C THR A 19 14.03 6.79 9.31
N PHE A 20 14.38 6.21 8.15
CA PHE A 20 15.76 5.82 7.87
C PHE A 20 16.66 7.04 7.73
N VAL A 21 17.45 7.33 8.77
CA VAL A 21 18.48 8.36 8.74
C VAL A 21 19.80 7.70 8.34
N ALA A 22 20.23 7.92 7.10
CA ALA A 22 21.58 7.57 6.67
C ALA A 22 22.56 8.49 7.42
N THR A 23 23.21 7.99 8.47
CA THR A 23 24.28 8.71 9.16
C THR A 23 25.47 8.84 8.21
N SER A 24 25.46 9.93 7.45
CA SER A 24 26.59 10.37 6.64
C SER A 24 27.69 10.86 7.59
N GLN A 25 28.63 9.99 7.93
CA GLN A 25 29.96 10.41 8.38
C GLN A 25 30.99 9.63 7.56
N ARG A 26 31.78 10.38 6.80
CA ARG A 26 33.02 9.90 6.20
C ARG A 26 33.91 9.45 7.34
N ASP A 27 34.29 8.18 7.40
CA ASP A 27 35.43 7.76 8.21
C ASP A 27 36.26 6.72 7.44
N PRO A 28 37.61 6.82 7.48
CA PRO A 28 38.50 5.99 6.71
C PRO A 28 38.58 4.60 7.34
N SER A 29 38.59 3.57 6.50
CA SER A 29 39.06 2.25 6.90
C SER A 29 40.58 2.31 7.19
N PRO A 30 41.21 1.43 7.99
CA PRO A 30 40.69 0.31 8.79
C PRO A 30 41.18 0.33 10.27
N THR A 31 40.55 -0.45 11.15
CA THR A 31 41.20 -1.51 11.98
C THR A 31 40.28 -1.95 13.13
N ASN A 32 40.13 -3.27 13.24
CA ASN A 32 39.46 -4.09 14.24
C ASN A 32 37.92 -4.26 14.17
N PRO A 33 37.43 -5.52 14.02
CA PRO A 33 36.02 -5.82 14.17
C PRO A 33 35.63 -5.66 15.66
N PRO A 34 34.50 -4.99 15.95
CA PRO A 34 33.97 -4.95 17.31
C PRO A 34 33.51 -6.34 17.75
N PRO A 35 33.63 -6.69 19.04
CA PRO A 35 33.23 -7.99 19.56
C PRO A 35 31.72 -8.22 19.31
N THR A 36 31.38 -9.30 18.60
CA THR A 36 30.00 -9.74 18.38
C THR A 36 29.46 -10.38 19.64
N ASN A 37 29.08 -9.56 20.62
CA ASN A 37 28.07 -9.98 21.57
C ASN A 37 26.71 -9.83 20.87
N PRO A 38 25.96 -10.92 20.66
CA PRO A 38 24.62 -10.81 20.10
C PRO A 38 23.76 -9.93 21.01
N PRO A 39 22.91 -9.04 20.46
CA PRO A 39 21.98 -8.27 21.25
C PRO A 39 21.11 -9.24 22.07
N PRO A 40 20.80 -8.95 23.34
CA PRO A 40 19.95 -9.81 24.15
C PRO A 40 18.60 -9.96 23.45
N THR A 41 18.30 -11.17 22.95
CA THR A 41 17.02 -11.56 22.39
C THR A 41 16.02 -11.75 23.53
N ASN A 42 15.66 -10.66 24.20
CA ASN A 42 14.40 -10.65 24.91
C ASN A 42 13.31 -10.61 23.83
N PRO A 43 12.46 -11.65 23.71
CA PRO A 43 11.34 -11.57 22.79
C PRO A 43 10.52 -10.32 23.16
N PRO A 44 10.03 -9.55 22.17
CA PRO A 44 9.13 -8.45 22.46
C PRO A 44 7.96 -9.00 23.29
N PRO A 45 7.51 -8.30 24.34
CA PRO A 45 6.40 -8.77 25.17
C PRO A 45 5.24 -9.14 24.26
N SER A 46 4.89 -10.42 24.26
CA SER A 46 3.84 -11.02 23.46
C SER A 46 2.47 -10.66 24.01
N ASN A 47 2.21 -9.36 24.15
CA ASN A 47 0.85 -8.87 24.20
C ASN A 47 0.29 -9.08 22.79
N PRO A 48 -0.76 -9.91 22.61
CA PRO A 48 -1.38 -10.05 21.30
C PRO A 48 -1.76 -8.65 20.81
N PRO A 49 -1.47 -8.31 19.54
CA PRO A 49 -1.95 -7.06 18.98
C PRO A 49 -3.45 -6.97 19.25
N PRO A 50 -3.98 -5.81 19.71
CA PRO A 50 -5.40 -5.66 19.94
C PRO A 50 -6.10 -6.13 18.67
N THR A 51 -6.96 -7.14 18.79
CA THR A 51 -7.72 -7.70 17.66
C THR A 51 -8.44 -6.56 16.97
N SER A 52 -7.82 -6.06 15.92
CA SER A 52 -8.35 -5.01 15.08
C SER A 52 -9.69 -5.53 14.56
N PRO A 53 -10.79 -4.76 14.67
CA PRO A 53 -12.05 -5.17 14.10
C PRO A 53 -11.77 -5.41 12.63
N ASN A 54 -11.86 -6.67 12.20
CA ASN A 54 -11.56 -7.20 10.88
C ASN A 54 -11.78 -6.16 9.78
N LEU A 55 -10.77 -5.31 9.53
CA LEU A 55 -10.75 -4.40 8.40
C LEU A 55 -10.50 -5.34 7.23
N GLN A 56 -11.57 -5.88 6.68
CA GLN A 56 -11.60 -6.69 5.47
C GLN A 56 -11.17 -5.77 4.31
N PHE A 57 -9.89 -5.39 4.30
CA PHE A 57 -9.30 -4.66 3.22
C PHE A 57 -9.36 -5.58 2.00
N THR A 58 -10.17 -5.17 1.03
CA THR A 58 -10.38 -5.97 -0.17
C THR A 58 -9.19 -5.72 -1.09
N THR A 59 -8.52 -6.79 -1.52
CA THR A 59 -7.37 -6.65 -2.43
C THR A 59 -7.84 -6.17 -3.80
N LEU A 60 -7.09 -5.23 -4.39
CA LEU A 60 -7.34 -4.78 -5.77
C LEU A 60 -7.21 -5.96 -6.73
N LYS A 61 -8.29 -6.20 -7.49
CA LYS A 61 -8.36 -7.30 -8.44
C LYS A 61 -8.32 -6.76 -9.86
N ARG A 62 -7.54 -7.45 -10.70
CA ARG A 62 -7.50 -7.19 -12.14
C ARG A 62 -8.67 -7.90 -12.81
N VAL A 63 -9.51 -7.11 -13.47
CA VAL A 63 -10.50 -7.61 -14.41
C VAL A 63 -10.02 -7.17 -15.79
N SER A 64 -9.75 -8.13 -16.68
CA SER A 64 -9.12 -7.88 -17.98
C SER A 64 -10.08 -7.29 -19.03
N ASN A 65 -11.34 -7.07 -18.68
CA ASN A 65 -12.37 -6.55 -19.58
C ASN A 65 -12.81 -5.16 -19.12
N ARG A 66 -13.01 -4.23 -20.08
CA ARG A 66 -13.63 -2.94 -19.81
C ARG A 66 -14.98 -3.11 -19.10
N ASN A 67 -15.28 -2.22 -18.16
CA ASN A 67 -16.52 -2.24 -17.38
C ASN A 67 -16.77 -3.60 -16.72
N CYS A 68 -15.71 -4.25 -16.24
CA CYS A 68 -15.72 -5.58 -15.66
C CYS A 68 -16.38 -6.66 -16.54
N GLY A 69 -16.33 -6.49 -17.86
CA GLY A 69 -16.88 -7.41 -18.85
C GLY A 69 -18.36 -7.15 -19.12
N LYS A 70 -19.23 -8.08 -18.69
CA LYS A 70 -20.69 -8.01 -18.90
C LYS A 70 -21.47 -7.65 -17.63
N GLY A 71 -20.78 -7.37 -16.53
CA GLY A 71 -21.40 -7.16 -15.22
C GLY A 71 -20.81 -5.96 -14.49
N GLN A 72 -21.47 -5.57 -13.41
CA GLN A 72 -20.99 -4.48 -12.56
C GLN A 72 -19.76 -4.90 -11.74
N CYS A 73 -18.75 -4.06 -11.75
CA CYS A 73 -17.53 -4.17 -10.95
C CYS A 73 -17.85 -4.16 -9.45
N LYS A 74 -17.25 -5.10 -8.72
CA LYS A 74 -17.30 -5.11 -7.24
C LYS A 74 -16.33 -4.09 -6.66
N LYS A 75 -16.40 -3.87 -5.35
CA LYS A 75 -15.40 -3.09 -4.62
C LYS A 75 -13.99 -3.63 -4.90
N CYS A 76 -13.06 -2.73 -5.20
CA CYS A 76 -11.67 -3.01 -5.58
C CYS A 76 -11.47 -3.77 -6.91
N GLU A 77 -12.51 -3.92 -7.74
CA GLU A 77 -12.38 -4.34 -9.14
C GLU A 77 -12.37 -3.10 -10.05
N GLY A 78 -11.70 -3.20 -11.20
CA GLY A 78 -11.40 -2.04 -12.03
C GLY A 78 -11.66 -2.20 -13.53
N ASP A 79 -11.29 -1.13 -14.24
CA ASP A 79 -11.77 -0.72 -15.57
C ASP A 79 -13.22 -0.18 -15.58
N CYS A 80 -13.69 0.43 -14.48
CA CYS A 80 -14.94 1.20 -14.53
C CYS A 80 -14.72 2.52 -15.27
N ASP A 81 -15.60 2.86 -16.21
CA ASP A 81 -15.59 4.19 -16.86
C ASP A 81 -16.47 5.18 -16.09
N SER A 82 -17.46 4.69 -15.33
CA SER A 82 -18.42 5.46 -14.56
C SER A 82 -18.91 4.71 -13.33
N SER A 83 -19.55 5.42 -12.39
CA SER A 83 -20.18 4.77 -11.23
C SER A 83 -21.32 3.81 -11.61
N LYS A 84 -21.84 3.84 -12.84
CA LYS A 84 -22.86 2.89 -13.32
C LYS A 84 -22.28 1.51 -13.61
N ASP A 85 -20.98 1.46 -13.86
CA ASP A 85 -20.22 0.22 -14.08
C ASP A 85 -19.88 -0.46 -12.75
N CYS A 86 -20.10 0.22 -11.62
CA CYS A 86 -19.93 -0.35 -10.29
C CYS A 86 -21.23 -0.94 -9.75
N GLN A 87 -21.11 -1.89 -8.82
CA GLN A 87 -22.26 -2.38 -8.07
C GLN A 87 -22.93 -1.26 -7.27
N LYS A 88 -24.22 -1.44 -6.98
CA LYS A 88 -25.04 -0.45 -6.24
C LYS A 88 -24.34 0.02 -4.96
N GLY A 89 -24.26 1.34 -4.79
CA GLY A 89 -23.65 1.98 -3.62
C GLY A 89 -22.16 2.31 -3.78
N LEU A 90 -21.51 1.81 -4.82
CA LEU A 90 -20.10 2.09 -5.11
C LEU A 90 -19.95 3.26 -6.10
N LYS A 91 -18.77 3.87 -6.09
CA LYS A 91 -18.36 4.89 -7.07
C LYS A 91 -17.11 4.46 -7.81
N CYS A 92 -16.93 4.99 -9.01
CA CYS A 92 -15.71 4.78 -9.78
C CYS A 92 -14.63 5.81 -9.36
N PHE A 93 -13.46 5.33 -8.96
CA PHE A 93 -12.32 6.15 -8.59
C PHE A 93 -11.39 6.29 -9.80
N TYR A 94 -11.31 7.51 -10.33
CA TYR A 94 -10.43 7.81 -11.45
C TYR A 94 -9.02 8.12 -10.98
N ARG A 95 -8.04 7.33 -11.45
CA ARG A 95 -6.64 7.61 -11.14
C ARG A 95 -6.08 8.64 -12.10
N LYS A 96 -5.57 9.76 -11.58
CA LYS A 96 -5.01 10.83 -12.42
C LYS A 96 -3.75 10.33 -13.13
N ARG A 97 -3.52 10.82 -14.36
CA ARG A 97 -2.33 10.45 -15.16
C ARG A 97 -1.01 10.76 -14.47
N ASN A 98 -0.96 11.83 -13.68
CA ASN A 98 0.21 12.24 -12.90
C ASN A 98 0.32 11.51 -11.53
N ASN A 99 -0.69 10.75 -11.14
CA ASN A 99 -0.69 9.92 -9.93
C ASN A 99 -1.37 8.56 -10.20
N PRO A 100 -0.80 7.72 -11.08
CA PRO A 100 -1.47 6.50 -11.56
C PRO A 100 -1.46 5.35 -10.54
N TRP A 101 -0.88 5.57 -9.36
CA TRP A 101 -0.76 4.63 -8.25
C TRP A 101 -1.53 5.08 -7.01
N GLU A 102 -2.40 6.09 -7.14
CA GLU A 102 -3.18 6.62 -6.03
C GLU A 102 -3.92 5.49 -5.28
N PRO A 103 -3.76 5.39 -3.95
CA PRO A 103 -4.42 4.35 -3.18
C PRO A 103 -5.93 4.49 -3.30
N ILE A 104 -6.61 3.35 -3.47
CA ILE A 104 -8.07 3.31 -3.54
C ILE A 104 -8.59 3.14 -2.10
N PRO A 105 -9.48 4.02 -1.60
CA PRO A 105 -10.03 3.91 -0.25
C PRO A 105 -10.64 2.53 0.01
N GLY A 106 -10.31 1.94 1.16
CA GLY A 106 -10.82 0.63 1.57
C GLY A 106 -10.30 -0.56 0.78
N CYS A 107 -9.36 -0.33 -0.14
CA CYS A 107 -8.69 -1.36 -0.90
C CYS A 107 -7.21 -1.47 -0.55
N GLN A 108 -6.65 -2.65 -0.71
CA GLN A 108 -5.22 -2.91 -0.54
C GLN A 108 -4.55 -3.32 -1.85
N GLY A 109 -3.25 -3.06 -1.92
CA GLY A 109 -2.43 -3.29 -3.11
C GLY A 109 -2.27 -2.05 -3.98
N SER A 110 -1.42 -2.16 -5.00
CA SER A 110 -1.10 -1.06 -5.92
C SER A 110 -2.07 -0.94 -7.09
N GLY A 111 -2.78 -2.02 -7.43
CA GLY A 111 -3.63 -2.08 -8.61
C GLY A 111 -2.82 -2.01 -9.91
N GLU A 112 -3.41 -1.43 -10.95
CA GLU A 112 -2.78 -1.26 -12.26
C GLU A 112 -2.68 0.22 -12.63
N LYS A 113 -1.60 0.56 -13.34
CA LYS A 113 -1.28 1.93 -13.74
C LYS A 113 -2.39 2.47 -14.64
N GLY A 114 -3.01 3.58 -14.23
CA GLY A 114 -4.03 4.26 -15.05
C GLY A 114 -5.33 3.48 -15.19
N ARG A 115 -5.58 2.51 -14.32
CA ARG A 115 -6.86 1.81 -14.22
C ARG A 115 -7.72 2.45 -13.14
N ASP A 116 -9.00 2.55 -13.42
CA ASP A 116 -10.02 3.08 -12.52
C ASP A 116 -10.67 1.93 -11.75
N TYR A 117 -11.06 2.18 -10.50
CA TYR A 117 -11.52 1.13 -9.59
C TYR A 117 -12.80 1.52 -8.86
N CYS A 118 -13.69 0.56 -8.67
CA CYS A 118 -14.87 0.78 -7.84
C CYS A 118 -14.51 0.75 -6.36
N TYR A 119 -15.00 1.72 -5.61
CA TYR A 119 -14.74 1.87 -4.18
C TYR A 119 -16.03 2.24 -3.43
N ASP A 120 -16.06 2.00 -2.12
CA ASP A 120 -17.17 2.46 -1.28
C ASP A 120 -16.86 3.89 -0.78
N PRO A 121 -17.72 4.89 -1.06
CA PRO A 121 -17.57 6.24 -0.53
C PRO A 121 -17.44 6.31 1.00
N ASN A 122 -17.97 5.33 1.72
CA ASN A 122 -17.87 5.26 3.19
C ASN A 122 -16.45 4.92 3.67
N ASP A 123 -15.62 4.28 2.84
CA ASP A 123 -14.24 3.97 3.21
C ASP A 123 -13.37 5.23 3.37
N TYR A 124 -13.74 6.34 2.74
CA TYR A 124 -13.07 7.63 2.98
C TYR A 124 -13.26 8.15 4.40
N PHE A 125 -14.42 7.91 4.99
CA PHE A 125 -14.73 8.37 6.34
C PHE A 125 -13.96 7.57 7.40
N ILE A 126 -13.71 6.28 7.15
CA ILE A 126 -12.92 5.43 8.05
C ILE A 126 -11.44 5.85 8.07
N LEU A 127 -10.88 6.30 6.94
CA LEU A 127 -9.50 6.82 6.89
C LEU A 127 -9.32 8.15 7.64
N GLN A 128 -10.39 8.92 7.82
CA GLN A 128 -10.35 10.21 8.55
C GLN A 128 -10.65 10.06 10.05
N GLN A 129 -11.39 9.01 10.46
CA GLN A 129 -11.74 8.74 11.86
C GLN A 129 -10.64 7.93 12.61
N GLY A 130 -9.57 7.49 11.93
CA GLY A 130 -8.45 6.75 12.52
C GLY A 130 -7.24 7.61 12.95
N ARG A 131 -7.31 8.95 12.87
CA ARG A 131 -6.25 9.89 13.29
C ARG A 131 -6.64 10.73 14.52
N GLY A 132 -7.63 10.30 15.30
CA GLY A 132 -8.04 11.01 16.49
C GLY A 132 -8.83 10.12 17.44
N GLY A 133 -8.17 9.73 18.53
CA GLY A 133 -8.71 9.04 19.68
C GLY A 133 -7.64 9.00 20.74
#